data_AF-X0VYR6-F1
#
_entry.id   AF-X0VYR6-F1
#
_cell.length_a   1.000
_cell.length_b   1.000
_cell.length_c   1.000
_cell.angle_alpha   90.00
_cell.angle_beta   90.00
_cell.angle_gamma   90.00
#
_symmetry.space_group_name_H-M   'P 1'
#
loop_
_entity.id
_entity.type
_entity.pdbx_description
1 polymer ?
#
loop_
_entity_poly.entity_id
_entity_poly.type
_entity_poly.pdbx_seq_one_letter_code
_entity_poly.pdbx_strand_id
1 'polypeptide(L)'
;MADFGELCPLFNTGVFGEVTFPLMTLSAKDVTADLLAGSTDQARPGYFTFGRTVIVTEAFLKRETINTTETALWLRHKLSGTAGIIGTIIASITLPLTMSAHQHGMWKRFVPFVGRTFTSDEVLALGVGSDLTVSSGQVALMVRYKEK
;
A
#
# COMPACT_ATOMS: atom_id res chain seq x y z
N MET A 1 -19.83 28.12 33.80
CA MET A 1 -18.63 27.50 33.19
C MET A 1 -19.11 26.29 32.45
N ALA A 2 -19.25 26.40 31.13
CA ALA A 2 -19.62 25.26 30.28
C ALA A 2 -18.36 24.44 30.01
N ASP A 3 -18.47 23.12 30.18
CA ASP A 3 -17.43 22.14 29.95
C ASP A 3 -16.86 22.25 28.52
N PHE A 4 -15.60 22.67 28.41
CA PHE A 4 -14.81 22.59 27.17
C PHE A 4 -14.40 21.14 26.82
N GLY A 5 -14.84 20.14 27.59
CA GLY A 5 -14.59 18.73 27.33
C GLY A 5 -15.37 18.14 26.14
N GLU A 6 -16.48 18.78 25.73
CA GLU A 6 -17.32 18.28 24.62
C GLU A 6 -16.99 18.92 23.25
N LEU A 7 -16.05 19.87 23.18
CA LEU A 7 -15.64 20.52 21.93
C LEU A 7 -14.52 19.79 21.17
N CYS A 8 -14.10 18.62 21.62
CA CYS A 8 -13.18 17.76 20.88
C CYS A 8 -13.90 16.60 20.18
N PRO A 9 -14.67 16.90 19.12
CA PRO A 9 -14.52 16.11 17.90
C PRO A 9 -14.29 16.98 16.66
N LEU A 10 -14.03 18.29 16.83
CA LEU A 10 -13.84 19.22 15.70
C LEU A 10 -12.44 19.19 15.06
N PHE A 11 -11.45 18.53 15.69
CA PHE A 11 -10.18 18.20 15.03
C PHE A 11 -10.21 16.87 14.28
N ASN A 12 -11.37 16.19 14.24
CA ASN A 12 -11.62 15.13 13.27
C ASN A 12 -11.98 15.76 11.91
N THR A 13 -11.15 16.71 11.45
CA THR A 13 -11.29 17.27 10.13
C THR A 13 -11.11 16.09 9.19
N GLY A 14 -12.15 15.77 8.40
CA GLY A 14 -12.16 14.69 7.42
C GLY A 14 -11.15 14.85 6.27
N VAL A 15 -10.01 15.50 6.53
CA VAL A 15 -8.83 15.56 5.69
C VAL A 15 -8.22 14.17 5.69
N PHE A 16 -8.39 13.48 4.57
CA PHE A 16 -7.61 12.28 4.31
C PHE A 16 -6.15 12.70 4.12
N GLY A 17 -5.27 12.12 4.94
CA GLY A 17 -3.84 12.13 4.64
C GLY A 17 -3.56 11.19 3.47
N GLU A 18 -2.61 11.56 2.63
CA GLU A 18 -2.18 10.77 1.47
C GLU A 18 -0.68 10.50 1.56
N VAL A 19 -0.29 9.22 1.48
CA VAL A 19 1.10 8.83 1.26
C VAL A 19 1.22 8.24 -0.13
N THR A 20 2.15 8.76 -0.93
CA THR A 20 2.43 8.23 -2.28
C THR A 20 3.83 7.65 -2.33
N PHE A 21 3.92 6.44 -2.88
CA PHE A 21 5.15 5.71 -3.15
C PHE A 21 5.35 5.69 -4.67
N PRO A 22 6.12 6.63 -5.24
CA PRO A 22 6.37 6.66 -6.67
C PRO A 22 7.35 5.54 -7.07
N LEU A 23 7.15 4.98 -8.26
CA LEU A 23 8.15 4.14 -8.96
C LEU A 23 8.70 2.94 -8.15
N MET A 24 7.81 2.15 -7.56
CA MET A 24 8.19 0.85 -7.00
C MET A 24 8.44 -0.15 -8.14
N THR A 25 9.55 -0.87 -8.04
CA THR A 25 9.96 -1.84 -9.06
C THR A 25 9.49 -3.23 -8.66
N LEU A 26 8.68 -3.84 -9.53
CA LEU A 26 8.40 -5.26 -9.52
C LEU A 26 9.59 -5.96 -10.18
N SER A 27 10.31 -6.82 -9.45
CA SER A 27 11.36 -7.65 -10.03
C SER A 27 10.95 -9.12 -9.94
N ALA A 28 11.40 -9.91 -10.91
CA ALA A 28 10.84 -11.21 -11.27
C ALA A 28 11.03 -12.34 -10.24
N LYS A 29 11.55 -12.06 -9.05
CA LYS A 29 12.14 -13.12 -8.23
C LYS A 29 11.90 -13.08 -6.73
N ASP A 30 11.21 -12.09 -6.18
CA ASP A 30 10.95 -12.09 -4.74
C ASP A 30 9.47 -11.97 -4.41
N VAL A 31 8.80 -13.13 -4.45
CA VAL A 31 7.54 -13.41 -3.73
C VAL A 31 7.72 -13.26 -2.20
N THR A 32 8.95 -12.99 -1.76
CA THR A 32 9.38 -12.84 -0.37
C THR A 32 9.80 -11.41 -0.01
N ALA A 33 9.89 -10.48 -0.97
CA ALA A 33 10.23 -9.08 -0.72
C ALA A 33 9.01 -8.15 -0.76
N ASP A 34 9.01 -7.22 0.18
CA ASP A 34 8.01 -6.16 0.27
C ASP A 34 8.40 -5.03 -0.68
N LEU A 35 7.51 -4.67 -1.61
CA LEU A 35 7.76 -3.70 -2.68
C LEU A 35 7.98 -2.29 -2.16
N LEU A 36 7.55 -2.00 -0.92
CA LEU A 36 7.82 -0.73 -0.25
C LEU A 36 9.28 -0.61 0.20
N ALA A 37 10.09 -1.67 0.11
CA ALA A 37 11.54 -1.63 0.31
C ALA A 37 12.28 -0.74 -0.69
N GLY A 38 11.69 -0.48 -1.86
CA GLY A 38 12.49 -0.09 -3.02
C GLY A 38 13.45 -1.23 -3.42
N SER A 39 14.27 -1.01 -4.44
CA SER A 39 15.22 -2.02 -4.92
C SER A 39 16.09 -2.57 -3.77
N THR A 40 16.47 -3.85 -3.87
CA THR A 40 17.41 -4.54 -2.95
C THR A 40 18.73 -3.81 -2.69
N ASP A 41 19.07 -2.79 -3.50
CA ASP A 41 20.28 -1.96 -3.35
C ASP A 41 20.13 -0.75 -2.41
N GLN A 42 18.94 -0.46 -1.88
CA GLN A 42 18.78 0.58 -0.84
C GLN A 42 18.30 -0.04 0.47
N ALA A 43 19.03 0.26 1.55
CA ALA A 43 18.74 -0.16 2.93
C ALA A 43 17.51 0.54 3.53
N ARG A 44 16.40 0.62 2.78
CA ARG A 44 15.13 1.09 3.30
C ARG A 44 14.37 -0.09 3.88
N PRO A 45 13.76 0.05 5.07
CA PRO A 45 12.89 -0.98 5.59
C PRO A 45 11.81 -1.28 4.54
N GLY A 46 11.53 -2.56 4.34
CA GLY A 46 10.59 -3.03 3.35
C GLY A 46 9.17 -2.51 3.48
N TYR A 47 8.90 -1.65 4.45
CA TYR A 47 7.58 -1.36 4.97
C TYR A 47 7.50 0.11 5.34
N PHE A 48 6.28 0.61 5.42
CA PHE A 48 6.00 1.98 5.86
C PHE A 48 5.32 1.97 7.23
N THR A 49 5.84 2.76 8.17
CA THR A 49 5.14 3.06 9.43
C THR A 49 4.55 4.46 9.36
N PHE A 50 3.35 4.63 9.91
CA PHE A 50 2.70 5.94 10.06
C PHE A 50 3.25 6.73 11.25
N GLY A 51 3.98 6.08 12.17
CA GLY A 51 4.52 6.68 13.40
C GLY A 51 3.46 7.15 14.40
N ARG A 52 2.17 6.93 14.09
CA ARG A 52 0.99 7.33 14.89
C ARG A 52 -0.16 6.40 14.56
N THR A 53 -1.21 6.41 15.37
CA THR A 53 -2.42 5.62 15.10
C THR A 53 -3.22 6.24 13.97
N VAL A 54 -3.46 5.48 12.90
CA VAL A 54 -4.24 5.92 11.73
C VAL A 54 -5.23 4.84 11.28
N ILE A 55 -6.24 5.22 10.52
CA ILE A 55 -7.13 4.31 9.81
C ILE A 55 -6.85 4.45 8.31
N VAL A 56 -6.28 3.41 7.70
CA VAL A 56 -6.14 3.35 6.23
C VAL A 56 -7.52 3.04 5.63
N THR A 57 -8.02 3.96 4.82
CA THR A 57 -9.37 3.92 4.27
C THR A 57 -9.40 3.43 2.83
N GLU A 58 -8.39 3.79 2.04
CA GLU A 58 -8.30 3.41 0.62
C GLU A 58 -6.84 3.26 0.20
N ALA A 59 -6.59 2.44 -0.82
CA ALA A 59 -5.34 2.46 -1.55
C ALA A 59 -5.59 2.33 -3.05
N PHE A 60 -4.67 2.90 -3.82
CA PHE A 60 -4.72 2.96 -5.27
C PHE A 60 -3.36 2.60 -5.83
N LEU A 61 -3.37 1.86 -6.93
CA LEU A 61 -2.18 1.53 -7.69
C LEU A 61 -2.25 2.13 -9.08
N LYS A 62 -1.14 2.67 -9.56
CA LYS A 62 -0.96 3.07 -10.95
C LYS A 62 0.15 2.23 -11.55
N ARG A 63 -0.09 1.64 -12.73
CA ARG A 63 0.94 0.93 -13.50
C ARG A 63 1.69 1.94 -14.37
N GLU A 64 3.01 1.99 -14.22
CA GLU A 64 3.90 2.93 -14.93
C GLU A 64 4.59 2.27 -16.14
N THR A 65 4.68 0.94 -16.19
CA THR A 65 5.26 0.20 -17.33
C THR A 65 4.22 -0.70 -18.01
N ILE A 66 4.25 -0.78 -19.35
CA ILE A 66 3.24 -1.51 -20.15
C ILE A 66 3.50 -3.04 -20.16
N ASN A 67 4.77 -3.47 -20.10
CA ASN A 67 5.18 -4.85 -20.42
C ASN A 67 5.33 -5.77 -19.21
N THR A 68 4.22 -5.99 -18.50
CA THR A 68 4.19 -6.86 -17.30
C THR A 68 3.21 -7.98 -17.50
N THR A 69 3.60 -9.19 -17.09
CA THR A 69 2.69 -10.33 -16.91
C THR A 69 1.55 -10.01 -15.94
N GLU A 70 0.48 -10.80 -15.98
CA GLU A 70 -0.58 -10.70 -14.99
C GLU A 70 0.04 -10.80 -13.58
N THR A 71 -0.27 -9.83 -12.73
CA THR A 71 0.35 -9.70 -11.41
C THR A 71 -0.72 -9.37 -10.39
N ALA A 72 -0.88 -10.22 -9.39
CA ALA A 72 -1.67 -9.90 -8.21
C ALA A 72 -0.76 -9.18 -7.20
N LEU A 73 -1.24 -8.07 -6.66
CA LEU A 73 -0.58 -7.33 -5.59
C LEU A 73 -1.49 -7.31 -4.36
N TRP A 74 -0.87 -7.48 -3.20
CA TRP A 74 -1.56 -7.54 -1.92
C TRP A 74 -1.03 -6.48 -1.00
N LEU A 75 -1.92 -5.62 -0.55
CA LEU A 75 -1.64 -4.71 0.54
C LEU A 75 -1.83 -5.46 1.86
N ARG A 76 -0.87 -5.32 2.77
CA ARG A 76 -0.80 -6.10 4.00
C ARG A 76 -0.58 -5.23 5.23
N HIS A 77 -1.08 -5.74 6.35
CA HIS A 77 -0.90 -5.23 7.70
C HIS A 77 -0.02 -6.22 8.46
N LYS A 78 1.10 -5.75 9.04
CA LYS A 78 2.02 -6.57 9.84
C LYS A 78 2.62 -5.77 11.00
N LEU A 79 3.20 -6.47 11.97
CA LEU A 79 3.96 -5.84 13.05
C LEU A 79 5.33 -5.38 12.56
N SER A 80 5.83 -4.28 13.11
CA SER A 80 7.21 -3.84 12.92
C SER A 80 8.18 -4.93 13.40
N GLY A 81 9.20 -5.25 12.60
CA GLY A 81 10.17 -6.30 12.91
C GLY A 81 9.84 -7.69 12.33
N THR A 82 8.63 -7.91 11.79
CA THR A 82 8.35 -9.15 11.04
C THR A 82 9.07 -9.13 9.69
N ALA A 83 10.00 -10.08 9.50
CA ALA A 83 10.73 -10.22 8.25
C ALA A 83 9.83 -10.73 7.11
N GLY A 84 10.09 -10.23 5.90
CA GLY A 84 9.41 -10.63 4.67
C GLY A 84 7.98 -10.10 4.51
N ILE A 85 7.21 -10.76 3.63
CA ILE A 85 5.82 -10.40 3.26
C ILE A 85 4.79 -10.95 4.27
N ILE A 86 5.22 -11.55 5.39
CA ILE A 86 4.31 -12.16 6.37
C ILE A 86 3.46 -11.07 7.04
N GLY A 87 2.16 -11.11 6.77
CA GLY A 87 1.18 -10.12 7.23
C GLY A 87 -0.23 -10.43 6.73
N THR A 88 -1.23 -9.88 7.41
CA THR A 88 -2.65 -10.03 7.05
C THR A 88 -2.93 -9.24 5.78
N ILE A 89 -3.47 -9.88 4.75
CA ILE A 89 -3.91 -9.18 3.53
C ILE A 89 -5.11 -8.32 3.88
N ILE A 90 -5.02 -7.02 3.61
CA ILE A 90 -6.09 -6.05 3.88
C ILE A 90 -6.84 -5.66 2.61
N ALA A 91 -6.17 -5.71 1.46
CA ALA A 91 -6.77 -5.44 0.17
C ALA A 91 -5.92 -6.05 -0.96
N SER A 92 -6.53 -6.31 -2.11
CA SER A 92 -5.84 -6.88 -3.26
C SER A 92 -6.13 -6.10 -4.54
N ILE A 93 -5.24 -6.21 -5.51
CA ILE A 93 -5.51 -5.75 -6.88
C ILE A 93 -4.81 -6.69 -7.87
N THR A 94 -5.52 -7.04 -8.94
CA THR A 94 -4.92 -7.79 -10.04
C THR A 94 -4.65 -6.83 -11.20
N LEU A 95 -3.40 -6.77 -11.61
CA LEU A 95 -2.99 -6.09 -12.83
C LEU A 95 -3.04 -7.09 -13.98
N PRO A 96 -3.90 -6.89 -14.98
CA PRO A 96 -4.05 -7.83 -16.08
C PRO A 96 -2.80 -7.86 -16.98
N LEU A 97 -2.59 -8.99 -17.66
CA LEU A 97 -1.51 -9.17 -18.64
C LEU A 97 -1.58 -8.12 -19.75
N THR A 98 -2.78 -7.90 -20.29
CA THR A 98 -3.03 -6.89 -21.32
C THR A 98 -3.73 -5.70 -20.69
N MET A 99 -3.13 -4.52 -20.85
CA MET A 99 -3.81 -3.25 -20.59
C MET A 99 -3.81 -2.46 -21.88
N SER A 100 -4.95 -1.85 -22.21
CA SER A 100 -4.98 -0.90 -23.32
C SER A 100 -4.10 0.31 -22.98
N ALA A 101 -3.52 0.95 -24.00
CA ALA A 101 -2.72 2.16 -23.81
C ALA A 101 -3.49 3.26 -23.04
N HIS A 102 -4.81 3.30 -23.17
CA HIS A 102 -5.68 4.22 -22.44
C HIS A 102 -5.80 3.92 -20.94
N GLN A 103 -5.59 2.68 -20.51
CA GLN A 103 -5.65 2.30 -19.10
C GLN A 103 -4.29 2.40 -18.39
N HIS A 104 -3.21 2.56 -19.17
CA HIS A 104 -1.88 2.80 -18.63
C HIS A 104 -1.83 4.16 -17.93
N GLY A 105 -1.12 4.26 -16.80
CA GLY A 105 -1.06 5.48 -16.00
C GLY A 105 -2.35 5.85 -15.25
N MET A 106 -3.41 5.04 -15.31
CA MET A 106 -4.62 5.27 -14.50
C MET A 106 -4.48 4.67 -13.10
N TRP A 107 -4.97 5.41 -12.10
CA TRP A 107 -5.12 4.90 -10.74
C TRP A 107 -6.26 3.89 -10.67
N LYS A 108 -5.95 2.68 -10.20
CA LYS A 108 -6.90 1.62 -9.94
C LYS A 108 -6.96 1.35 -8.45
N ARG A 109 -8.17 1.21 -7.91
CA ARG A 109 -8.39 1.01 -6.48
C ARG A 109 -8.13 -0.44 -6.09
N PHE A 110 -7.54 -0.66 -4.91
CA PHE A 110 -7.50 -1.97 -4.28
C PHE A 110 -8.88 -2.38 -3.73
N VAL A 111 -9.23 -3.66 -3.85
CA VAL A 111 -10.53 -4.21 -3.45
C VAL A 111 -10.35 -5.61 -2.83
N PRO A 112 -11.17 -5.99 -1.84
CA PRO A 112 -12.03 -5.12 -1.04
C PRO A 112 -11.19 -4.20 -0.14
N PHE A 113 -11.75 -3.07 0.27
CA PHE A 113 -11.14 -2.22 1.29
C PHE A 113 -12.14 -2.04 2.43
N VAL A 114 -11.87 -2.70 3.55
CA VAL A 114 -12.52 -2.44 4.83
C VAL A 114 -11.50 -1.67 5.65
N GLY A 115 -11.85 -0.48 6.13
CA GLY A 115 -10.90 0.40 6.80
C GLY A 115 -10.10 -0.33 7.88
N ARG A 116 -8.78 -0.23 7.83
CA ARG A 116 -7.88 -0.93 8.75
C ARG A 116 -7.16 0.08 9.64
N THR A 117 -7.25 -0.12 10.95
CA THR A 117 -6.45 0.68 11.90
C THR A 117 -5.03 0.16 11.95
N PHE A 118 -4.06 1.08 11.93
CA PHE A 118 -2.64 0.85 12.14
C PHE A 118 -2.25 1.60 13.41
N THR A 119 -1.55 0.95 14.33
CA THR A 119 -0.87 1.60 15.47
C THR A 119 0.54 2.05 15.09
N SER A 120 1.25 2.74 16.00
CA SER A 120 2.63 3.20 15.78
C SER A 120 3.61 2.07 15.43
N ASP A 121 3.37 0.88 15.97
CA ASP A 121 4.27 -0.26 15.87
C ASP A 121 3.87 -1.21 14.73
N GLU A 122 2.79 -0.89 14.02
CA GLU A 122 2.28 -1.64 12.88
C GLU A 122 2.71 -0.96 11.58
N VAL A 123 2.93 -1.80 10.57
CA VAL A 123 3.52 -1.35 9.31
C VAL A 123 2.68 -1.82 8.13
N LEU A 124 2.65 -0.94 7.12
CA LEU A 124 2.07 -1.18 5.83
C LEU A 124 3.10 -1.88 4.93
N ALA A 125 2.64 -2.92 4.26
CA ALA A 125 3.41 -3.76 3.37
C ALA A 125 2.69 -3.92 2.02
N LEU A 126 3.43 -3.98 0.92
CA LEU A 126 2.92 -4.31 -0.41
C LEU A 126 3.69 -5.51 -0.97
N GLY A 127 3.01 -6.64 -1.16
CA GLY A 127 3.62 -7.85 -1.69
C GLY A 127 3.05 -8.28 -3.03
N VAL A 128 3.81 -9.07 -3.78
CA VAL A 128 3.33 -9.81 -4.96
C VAL A 128 2.64 -11.11 -4.50
N GLY A 129 1.55 -11.47 -5.17
CA GLY A 129 0.83 -12.71 -4.94
C GLY A 129 1.66 -13.94 -5.33
N SER A 130 1.53 -15.04 -4.58
CA SER A 130 2.41 -16.20 -4.67
C SER A 130 2.38 -16.98 -5.98
N ASP A 131 1.33 -16.80 -6.77
CA ASP A 131 1.00 -17.73 -7.85
C ASP A 131 1.30 -17.14 -9.24
N LEU A 132 1.95 -15.96 -9.31
CA LEU A 132 2.15 -15.22 -10.57
C LEU A 132 3.62 -14.78 -10.75
N THR A 133 4.23 -15.23 -11.85
CA THR A 133 5.54 -14.76 -12.32
C THR A 133 5.45 -13.32 -12.80
N VAL A 134 6.28 -12.42 -12.29
CA VAL A 134 6.31 -11.00 -12.73
C VAL A 134 7.48 -10.77 -13.68
N SER A 135 7.24 -10.38 -14.93
CA SER A 135 8.30 -10.20 -15.94
C SER A 135 9.09 -8.88 -15.83
N SER A 136 9.18 -8.28 -14.63
CA SER A 136 9.62 -6.90 -14.34
C SER A 136 8.59 -5.82 -14.70
N GLY A 137 8.52 -4.76 -13.89
CA GLY A 137 7.69 -3.59 -14.16
C GLY A 137 7.74 -2.52 -13.07
N GLN A 138 7.17 -1.35 -13.35
CA GLN A 138 7.07 -0.26 -12.37
C GLN A 138 5.61 0.06 -12.04
N VAL A 139 5.36 0.32 -10.76
CA VAL A 139 4.06 0.69 -10.23
C VAL A 139 4.22 1.84 -9.22
N ALA A 140 3.20 2.67 -9.08
CA ALA A 140 3.08 3.65 -8.02
C ALA A 140 1.91 3.28 -7.11
N LEU A 141 2.03 3.53 -5.81
CA LEU A 141 0.99 3.30 -4.81
C LEU A 141 0.64 4.62 -4.14
N MET A 142 -0.64 4.86 -3.96
CA MET A 142 -1.17 5.93 -3.13
C MET A 142 -2.05 5.31 -2.05
N VAL A 143 -1.84 5.74 -0.80
CA VAL A 143 -2.58 5.24 0.37
C VAL A 143 -3.25 6.42 1.05
N ARG A 144 -4.56 6.34 1.23
CA ARG A 144 -5.37 7.29 1.98
C ARG A 144 -5.57 6.80 3.38
N TYR A 145 -5.32 7.67 4.34
CA TYR A 145 -5.51 7.39 5.75
C TYR A 145 -6.18 8.58 6.46
N LYS A 146 -6.77 8.29 7.61
CA LYS A 146 -7.28 9.28 8.55
C LYS A 146 -6.58 9.12 9.88
N GLU A 147 -6.32 10.22 10.55
CA GLU A 147 -5.89 10.17 11.95
C GLU A 147 -7.06 9.68 12.82
N LYS A 148 -6.72 9.00 13.91
CA LYS A 148 -7.69 8.49 14.87
C LYS A 148 -7.59 9.26 16.18
#